data_AF-V8NQ30-F1
#
_entry.id   AF-V8NQ30-F1
#
_cell.length_a   1.000
_cell.length_b   1.000
_cell.length_c   1.000
_cell.angle_alpha   90.00
_cell.angle_beta   90.00
_cell.angle_gamma   90.00
#
_symmetry.space_group_name_H-M   'P 1'
#
loop_
_entity.id
_entity.type
_entity.pdbx_description
1 polymer ?
#
loop_
_entity_poly.entity_id
_entity_poly.type
_entity_poly.pdbx_seq_one_letter_code
_entity_poly.pdbx_strand_id
1 'polypeptide(L)'
;MVEESGTLESQLEATKRKHQEIRAMRSQLKKIEDLGAAMEEALILDNKYTEHSTVGLAQQWDQLDQLGMRMQHNLEQQIQARNTTGVTEEALKEFSMMFK
;
A
#
# COMPACT_ATOMS: atom_id res chain seq x y z
N MET A 1 1.49 -0.60 -18.04
CA MET A 1 1.99 -1.57 -17.04
C MET A 1 3.36 -1.06 -16.61
N VAL A 2 3.55 -0.75 -15.34
CA VAL A 2 4.86 -0.25 -14.87
C VAL A 2 5.80 -1.44 -14.85
N GLU A 3 6.67 -1.55 -15.84
CA GLU A 3 7.81 -2.45 -15.80
C GLU A 3 8.81 -1.89 -14.79
N GLU A 4 8.68 -2.28 -13.52
CA GLU A 4 9.74 -2.07 -12.55
C GLU A 4 10.93 -2.97 -12.93
N SER A 5 11.86 -2.38 -13.68
CA SER A 5 13.13 -2.98 -14.08
C SER A 5 14.10 -2.99 -12.90
N GLY A 6 13.99 -4.02 -12.06
CA GLY A 6 14.91 -4.26 -10.94
C GLY A 6 14.75 -5.67 -10.38
N THR A 7 15.78 -6.19 -9.69
CA THR A 7 15.71 -7.51 -9.04
C THR A 7 14.61 -7.55 -7.98
N LEU A 8 14.10 -8.73 -7.65
CA LEU A 8 13.10 -8.93 -6.58
C LEU A 8 13.52 -8.25 -5.25
N GLU A 9 14.81 -8.25 -4.91
CA GLU A 9 15.35 -7.57 -3.73
C GLU A 9 15.19 -6.05 -3.82
N SER A 10 15.47 -5.46 -4.98
CA SER A 10 15.31 -4.02 -5.22
C SER A 10 13.84 -3.62 -5.12
N GLN A 11 12.95 -4.43 -5.70
CA GLN A 11 11.50 -4.22 -5.60
C GLN A 11 11.00 -4.33 -4.15
N LEU A 12 11.53 -5.30 -3.37
CA LEU A 12 11.18 -5.45 -1.97
C LEU A 12 11.60 -4.23 -1.14
N GLU A 13 12.83 -3.74 -1.35
CA GLU A 13 13.34 -2.56 -0.67
C GLU A 13 12.55 -1.30 -1.04
N ALA A 14 12.25 -1.10 -2.33
CA ALA A 14 11.41 0.00 -2.79
C ALA A 14 10.01 -0.04 -2.17
N THR A 15 9.40 -1.22 -2.12
CA THR A 15 8.07 -1.43 -1.51
C THR A 15 8.11 -1.15 0.00
N LYS A 16 9.16 -1.61 0.71
CA LYS A 16 9.36 -1.33 2.14
C LYS A 16 9.47 0.17 2.42
N ARG A 17 10.24 0.90 1.62
CA ARG A 17 10.37 2.36 1.73
C ARG A 17 9.04 3.07 1.51
N LYS A 18 8.33 2.73 0.43
CA LYS A 18 7.01 3.31 0.13
C LYS A 18 6.00 3.01 1.23
N HIS A 19 5.99 1.80 1.77
CA HIS A 19 5.12 1.44 2.88
C HIS A 19 5.44 2.22 4.17
N GLN A 20 6.72 2.48 4.46
CA GLN A 20 7.12 3.34 5.58
C GLN A 20 6.67 4.80 5.37
N GLU A 21 6.79 5.34 4.16
CA GLU A 21 6.28 6.68 3.83
C GLU A 21 4.77 6.77 4.10
N ILE A 22 4.00 5.77 3.65
CA ILE A 22 2.56 5.64 3.92
C ILE A 22 2.32 5.60 5.44
N ARG A 23 3.06 4.81 6.21
CA ARG A 23 2.87 4.79 7.67
C ARG A 23 3.19 6.12 8.35
N ALA A 24 4.21 6.84 7.90
CA ALA A 24 4.59 8.13 8.45
C ALA A 24 3.51 9.21 8.21
N MET A 25 2.87 9.17 7.04
CA MET A 25 1.79 10.10 6.70
C MET A 25 0.48 9.84 7.47
N ARG A 26 0.37 8.74 8.24
CA ARG A 26 -0.82 8.47 9.08
C ARG A 26 -1.11 9.59 10.09
N SER A 27 -0.07 10.33 10.49
CA SER A 27 -0.21 11.53 11.32
C SER A 27 -1.04 12.65 10.65
N GLN A 28 -1.05 12.72 9.32
CA GLN A 28 -1.87 13.67 8.56
C GLN A 28 -3.34 13.24 8.54
N LEU A 29 -3.61 11.93 8.43
CA LEU A 29 -4.97 11.39 8.52
C LEU A 29 -5.60 11.74 9.88
N LYS A 30 -4.84 11.61 10.97
CA LYS A 30 -5.31 12.00 12.31
C LYS A 30 -5.74 13.47 12.38
N LYS A 31 -5.00 14.39 11.74
CA LYS A 31 -5.39 15.81 11.70
C LYS A 31 -6.73 16.01 10.97
N ILE A 32 -6.98 15.23 9.92
CA ILE A 32 -8.23 15.27 9.16
C ILE A 32 -9.39 14.73 10.01
N GLU A 33 -9.17 13.64 10.76
CA GLU A 33 -10.14 13.09 11.71
C GLU A 33 -10.48 14.08 12.82
N ASP A 34 -9.48 14.73 13.42
CA ASP A 34 -9.66 15.75 14.46
C ASP A 34 -10.47 16.96 13.93
N LEU A 35 -10.19 17.40 12.70
CA LEU A 35 -10.97 18.47 12.05
C LEU A 35 -12.40 18.04 11.73
N GLY A 36 -12.60 16.79 11.29
CA GLY A 36 -13.92 16.22 11.07
C GLY A 36 -14.75 16.18 12.34
N ALA A 37 -14.16 15.73 13.45
CA ALA A 37 -14.81 15.72 14.76
C ALA A 37 -15.20 17.14 15.21
N ALA A 38 -14.32 18.14 15.02
CA ALA A 38 -14.62 19.53 15.34
C ALA A 38 -15.79 20.09 14.51
N MET A 39 -15.91 19.68 13.24
CA MET A 39 -17.05 20.05 12.39
C MET A 39 -18.35 19.40 12.88
N GLU A 40 -18.30 18.11 13.22
CA GLU A 40 -19.45 17.38 13.78
C GLU A 40 -19.93 17.99 15.11
N GLU A 41 -19.01 18.34 16.02
CA GLU A 41 -19.32 19.04 17.27
C GLU A 41 -19.99 20.40 17.04
N ALA A 42 -19.59 21.11 15.99
CA ALA A 42 -20.20 22.37 15.56
C ALA A 42 -21.50 22.19 14.75
N LEU A 43 -21.98 20.95 14.58
CA LEU A 43 -23.16 20.58 13.77
C LEU A 43 -23.02 20.96 12.28
N ILE A 44 -21.78 21.02 11.77
CA ILE A 44 -21.48 21.26 10.36
C ILE A 44 -21.34 19.90 9.67
N LEU A 45 -22.42 19.45 9.03
CA LEU A 45 -22.50 18.11 8.42
C LEU A 45 -22.26 18.11 6.90
N ASP A 46 -22.39 19.25 6.24
CA ASP A 46 -22.21 19.39 4.81
C ASP A 46 -20.98 20.23 4.49
N ASN A 47 -20.04 19.65 3.75
CA ASN A 47 -18.81 20.29 3.32
C ASN A 47 -18.73 20.31 1.79
N LYS A 48 -19.34 21.32 1.16
CA LYS A 48 -19.31 21.52 -0.30
C LYS A 48 -17.91 21.69 -0.92
N TYR A 49 -16.86 21.79 -0.11
CA TYR A 49 -15.48 21.99 -0.59
C TYR A 49 -14.75 20.67 -0.82
N THR A 50 -15.32 19.53 -0.41
CA THR A 50 -14.73 18.20 -0.62
C THR A 50 -15.82 17.14 -0.68
N GLU A 51 -15.67 16.17 -1.59
CA GLU A 51 -16.53 14.98 -1.63
C GLU A 51 -15.97 13.81 -0.79
N HIS A 52 -14.75 13.97 -0.27
CA HIS A 52 -14.09 12.96 0.53
C HIS A 52 -14.48 13.07 2.01
N SER A 53 -15.08 12.00 2.54
CA SER A 53 -15.38 11.89 3.97
C SER A 53 -14.14 11.45 4.76
N THR A 54 -14.07 11.87 6.03
CA THR A 54 -13.01 11.45 6.97
C THR A 54 -12.95 9.93 7.11
N VAL A 55 -14.10 9.28 7.24
CA VAL A 55 -14.25 7.81 7.29
C VAL A 55 -13.77 7.16 5.99
N GLY A 56 -14.12 7.71 4.83
CA GLY A 56 -13.70 7.18 3.53
C GLY A 56 -12.19 7.26 3.33
N LEU A 57 -11.57 8.38 3.74
CA LEU A 57 -10.11 8.53 3.73
C LEU A 57 -9.42 7.54 4.66
N ALA A 58 -9.96 7.31 5.86
CA ALA A 58 -9.40 6.33 6.79
C ALA A 58 -9.45 4.90 6.24
N GLN A 59 -10.57 4.51 5.64
CA GLN A 59 -10.72 3.20 4.99
C GLN A 59 -9.74 3.02 3.82
N GLN A 60 -9.59 4.03 2.96
CA GLN A 60 -8.63 3.99 1.85
C GLN A 60 -7.19 3.88 2.36
N TRP A 61 -6.87 4.52 3.48
CA TRP A 61 -5.56 4.41 4.11
C TRP A 61 -5.25 3.00 4.61
N ASP A 62 -6.20 2.38 5.30
CA ASP A 62 -6.07 1.00 5.78
C ASP A 62 -5.91 0.02 4.60
N GLN A 63 -6.65 0.23 3.51
CA GLN A 63 -6.49 -0.56 2.29
C GLN A 63 -5.08 -0.42 1.70
N LEU A 64 -4.51 0.80 1.72
CA LEU A 64 -3.18 1.06 1.23
C LEU A 64 -2.09 0.41 2.12
N ASP A 65 -2.24 0.44 3.45
CA ASP A 65 -1.34 -0.26 4.38
C ASP A 65 -1.38 -1.78 4.14
N GLN A 66 -2.58 -2.35 4.01
CA GLN A 66 -2.75 -3.78 3.70
C GLN A 66 -2.18 -4.18 2.35
N LEU A 67 -2.33 -3.33 1.33
CA LEU A 67 -1.72 -3.56 0.02
C LEU A 67 -0.19 -3.60 0.13
N GLY A 68 0.41 -2.65 0.83
CA GLY A 68 1.85 -2.61 1.05
C GLY A 68 2.38 -3.85 1.79
N MET A 69 1.66 -4.32 2.81
CA MET A 69 1.98 -5.56 3.53
C MET A 69 1.92 -6.79 2.61
N ARG A 70 0.87 -6.91 1.79
CA ARG A 70 0.71 -8.04 0.85
C ARG A 70 1.79 -8.04 -0.22
N MET A 71 2.16 -6.88 -0.76
CA MET A 71 3.20 -6.79 -1.78
C MET A 71 4.57 -7.22 -1.23
N GLN A 72 4.94 -6.76 -0.03
CA GLN A 72 6.17 -7.19 0.63
C GLN A 72 6.21 -8.70 0.87
N HIS A 73 5.12 -9.25 1.41
CA HIS A 73 5.01 -10.68 1.67
C HIS A 73 5.12 -11.52 0.40
N ASN A 74 4.49 -11.06 -0.70
CA ASN A 74 4.56 -11.75 -1.98
C ASN A 74 5.98 -11.76 -2.55
N LEU A 75 6.70 -10.63 -2.49
CA LEU A 75 8.09 -10.54 -2.93
C LEU A 75 9.02 -11.41 -2.07
N GLU A 76 8.84 -11.42 -0.75
CA GLU A 76 9.61 -12.27 0.16
C GLU A 76 9.41 -13.77 -0.17
N GLN A 77 8.18 -14.20 -0.45
CA GLN A 77 7.91 -15.58 -0.88
C GLN A 77 8.56 -15.90 -2.23
N GLN A 78 8.53 -14.99 -3.21
CA GLN A 78 9.17 -15.21 -4.51
C GLN A 78 10.69 -15.34 -4.38
N ILE A 79 11.33 -14.49 -3.56
CA ILE A 79 12.77 -14.57 -3.27
C ILE A 79 13.10 -15.90 -2.59
N GLN A 80 12.30 -16.31 -1.59
CA GLN A 80 12.51 -17.58 -0.90
C GLN A 80 12.35 -18.77 -1.85
N ALA A 81 11.33 -18.76 -2.71
CA ALA A 81 11.11 -19.80 -3.72
C ALA A 81 12.32 -19.91 -4.64
N ARG A 82 12.76 -18.78 -5.24
CA ARG A 82 13.96 -18.70 -6.08
C ARG A 82 15.19 -19.32 -5.40
N ASN A 83 15.43 -18.95 -4.14
CA ASN A 83 16.59 -19.41 -3.37
C ASN A 83 16.52 -20.90 -2.98
N THR A 84 15.31 -21.46 -2.83
CA THR A 84 15.11 -22.85 -2.37
C THR A 84 15.06 -23.85 -3.52
N THR A 85 14.46 -23.48 -4.65
CA THR A 85 14.28 -24.38 -5.80
C THR A 85 15.31 -24.17 -6.91
N GLY A 86 16.12 -23.11 -6.86
CA GLY A 86 17.03 -22.74 -7.96
C GLY A 86 16.31 -22.29 -9.23
N VAL A 87 14.99 -22.05 -9.14
CA VAL A 87 14.16 -21.56 -10.24
C VAL A 87 14.54 -20.12 -10.53
N THR A 88 14.85 -19.82 -11.79
CA THR A 88 15.30 -18.49 -12.24
C THR A 88 14.16 -17.47 -12.21
N GLU A 89 14.52 -16.18 -12.19
CA GLU A 89 13.56 -15.07 -12.13
C GLU A 89 12.58 -15.09 -13.33
N GLU A 90 13.05 -15.44 -14.53
CA GLU A 90 12.18 -15.69 -15.71
C GLU A 90 11.08 -16.72 -15.45
N ALA A 91 11.41 -17.86 -14.83
CA ALA A 91 10.45 -18.95 -14.62
C ALA A 91 9.38 -18.59 -13.56
N LEU A 92 9.74 -17.80 -12.54
CA LEU A 92 8.77 -17.25 -11.59
C LEU A 92 7.86 -16.20 -12.25
N LYS A 93 8.41 -15.39 -13.14
CA LYS A 93 7.66 -14.36 -13.88
C LYS A 93 6.65 -15.00 -14.84
N GLU A 94 7.05 -16.06 -15.55
CA GLU A 94 6.15 -16.86 -16.39
C GLU A 94 5.05 -17.52 -15.56
N PHE A 95 5.38 -18.12 -14.42
CA PHE A 95 4.38 -18.73 -13.54
C PHE A 95 3.36 -17.69 -13.04
N SER A 96 3.82 -16.52 -12.59
CA SER A 96 2.92 -15.47 -12.12
C SER A 96 2.03 -14.88 -13.23
N MET A 97 2.43 -14.97 -14.51
CA MET A 97 1.56 -14.63 -15.65
C MET A 97 0.56 -15.72 -15.98
N MET A 98 0.89 -17.00 -15.74
CA MET A 98 -0.02 -18.13 -15.99
C MET A 98 -1.20 -18.21 -15.00
N PHE A 99 -1.10 -17.54 -13.85
CA PHE A 99 -2.15 -17.52 -12.81
C PHE A 99 -2.88 -16.16 -12.68
N LYS A 100 -2.67 -15.23 -13.61
CA LYS A 100 -3.49 -14.02 -13.77
C LYS A 100 -4.60 -14.24 -14.78
#